data_AF-A0A0F2S3B6-F1
#
_entry.id   AF-A0A0F2S3B6-F1
#
_cell.length_a   1.000
_cell.length_b   1.000
_cell.length_c   1.000
_cell.angle_alpha   90.00
_cell.angle_beta   90.00
_cell.angle_gamma   90.00
#
_symmetry.space_group_name_H-M   'P 1'
#
loop_
_entity.id
_entity.type
_entity.pdbx_description
1 polymer ?
#
loop_
_entity_poly.entity_id
_entity_poly.type
_entity_poly.pdbx_seq_one_letter_code
_entity_poly.pdbx_strand_id
1 'polypeptide(L)'
;MEERAAEGPDRAPPVPDLADAPEGRAMRAVIARGAARPSWLGRLFWGLALGLMGAAVSVAAWDFAVGLIARVPVLGYGVAAMGVGLLLVAVMIGLRELAGFARLGRLDALRGHAGVALAEGDLEAARAVV
;
A
#
# COMPACT_ATOMS: atom_id res chain seq x y z
N MET A 1 46.19 12.59 37.91
CA MET A 1 45.15 11.69 37.37
C MET A 1 44.44 12.47 36.30
N GLU A 2 44.78 12.19 35.05
CA GLU A 2 44.22 12.86 33.86
C GLU A 2 42.83 12.28 33.63
N GLU A 3 41.83 12.96 34.16
CA GLU A 3 40.44 12.63 33.95
C GLU A 3 40.10 12.94 32.49
N ARG A 4 39.84 11.88 31.71
CA ARG A 4 39.41 11.97 30.32
C ARG A 4 38.15 12.82 30.26
N ALA A 5 38.31 14.10 29.91
CA ALA A 5 37.21 14.99 29.63
C ALA A 5 36.37 14.36 28.51
N ALA A 6 35.21 13.83 28.91
CA ALA A 6 34.31 13.10 28.04
C ALA A 6 33.92 13.98 26.84
N GLU A 7 34.08 13.42 25.64
CA GLU A 7 33.55 13.97 24.40
C GLU A 7 32.02 14.09 24.53
N GLY A 8 31.54 15.31 24.79
CA GLY A 8 30.12 15.64 24.77
C GLY A 8 29.66 16.04 23.35
N PRO A 9 28.38 15.84 23.01
CA PRO A 9 27.82 16.22 21.70
C PRO A 9 27.90 17.72 21.42
N ASP A 10 28.06 18.53 22.47
CA ASP A 10 28.30 19.97 22.43
C ASP A 10 29.73 20.33 21.95
N ARG A 11 30.65 19.37 21.93
CA ARG A 11 32.05 19.58 21.52
C ARG A 11 32.44 18.85 20.24
N ALA A 12 31.46 18.33 19.50
CA ALA A 12 31.71 17.77 18.19
C ALA A 12 32.30 18.85 17.27
N PRO A 13 33.50 18.63 16.68
CA PRO A 13 34.05 19.53 15.66
C PRO A 13 33.04 19.68 14.52
N PRO A 14 32.92 20.88 13.92
CA PRO A 14 32.12 21.06 12.72
C PRO A 14 32.55 20.02 11.68
N VAL A 15 31.60 19.18 11.25
CA VAL A 15 31.86 18.17 10.21
C VAL A 15 32.35 18.94 8.98
N PRO A 16 33.57 18.69 8.48
CA PRO A 16 34.06 19.36 7.28
C PRO A 16 33.03 19.13 6.17
N ASP A 17 32.65 20.19 5.46
CA ASP A 17 31.85 20.04 4.26
C ASP A 17 32.71 19.27 3.25
N LEU A 18 32.52 17.95 3.18
CA LEU A 18 33.11 17.16 2.11
C LEU A 18 32.54 17.74 0.83
N ALA A 19 33.42 18.39 0.04
CA ALA A 19 33.08 19.10 -1.19
C ALA A 19 32.40 18.22 -2.25
N ASP A 20 32.34 16.91 -2.01
CA ASP A 20 31.63 15.92 -2.81
C ASP A 20 30.48 15.30 -2.01
N ALA A 21 29.44 16.09 -1.71
CA ALA A 21 28.17 15.50 -1.32
C ALA A 21 27.70 14.57 -2.46
N PRO A 22 27.37 13.29 -2.19
CA PRO A 22 27.01 12.35 -3.23
C PRO A 22 25.81 12.90 -4.00
N GLU A 23 25.99 13.19 -5.29
CA GLU A 23 24.98 13.86 -6.13
C GLU A 23 23.65 13.08 -6.23
N GLY A 24 23.58 11.87 -5.68
CA GLY A 24 22.37 11.07 -5.68
C GLY A 24 21.89 10.69 -7.08
N ARG A 25 22.76 10.73 -8.10
CA ARG A 25 22.39 10.37 -9.49
C ARG A 25 21.82 8.94 -9.56
N ALA A 26 22.40 8.01 -8.80
CA ALA A 26 21.87 6.65 -8.68
C ALA A 26 20.45 6.64 -8.07
N MET A 27 20.22 7.39 -6.99
CA MET A 27 18.90 7.54 -6.38
C MET A 27 17.90 8.21 -7.33
N ARG A 28 18.33 9.27 -8.05
CA ARG A 28 17.51 9.97 -9.05
C ARG A 28 17.14 9.10 -10.24
N ALA A 29 18.05 8.22 -10.69
CA ALA A 29 17.77 7.23 -11.73
C ALA A 29 16.76 6.17 -11.26
N VAL A 30 16.86 5.72 -10.01
CA VAL A 30 15.89 4.81 -9.39
C VAL A 30 14.51 5.48 -9.25
N ILE A 31 14.46 6.74 -8.80
CA ILE A 31 13.22 7.52 -8.71
C ILE A 31 12.60 7.74 -10.09
N ALA A 32 13.39 8.11 -11.11
CA ALA A 32 12.91 8.29 -12.48
C ALA A 32 12.34 7.00 -13.08
N ARG A 33 12.89 5.84 -12.70
CA ARG A 33 12.38 4.54 -13.14
C ARG A 33 11.17 4.07 -12.32
N GLY A 34 11.10 4.43 -11.04
CA GLY A 34 9.92 4.22 -10.19
C GLY A 34 8.73 5.10 -10.59
N ALA A 35 8.97 6.23 -11.24
CA ALA A 35 7.93 7.10 -11.81
C ALA A 35 7.34 6.57 -13.13
N ALA A 36 7.83 5.44 -13.66
CA ALA A 36 7.25 4.82 -14.84
C ALA A 36 5.80 4.40 -14.55
N ARG A 37 4.88 4.81 -15.43
CA ARG A 37 3.45 4.51 -15.28
C ARG A 37 3.25 3.00 -15.10
N PRO A 38 2.46 2.56 -14.11
CA PRO A 38 2.22 1.13 -13.89
C PRO A 38 1.69 0.51 -15.17
N SER A 39 2.37 -0.53 -15.67
CA SER A 39 2.04 -1.15 -16.95
C SER A 39 0.65 -1.79 -16.85
N TRP A 40 -0.24 -1.48 -17.81
CA TRP A 40 -1.57 -2.09 -17.88
C TRP A 40 -1.46 -3.61 -17.79
N LEU A 41 -0.55 -4.20 -18.58
CA LEU A 41 -0.34 -5.64 -18.63
C LEU A 41 0.07 -6.21 -17.27
N GLY A 42 0.91 -5.51 -16.51
CA GLY A 42 1.30 -5.93 -15.16
C GLY A 42 0.09 -5.95 -14.21
N ARG A 43 -0.75 -4.90 -14.26
CA ARG A 43 -1.99 -4.87 -13.46
C ARG A 43 -2.97 -5.98 -13.88
N LEU A 44 -3.11 -6.23 -15.18
CA LEU A 44 -3.96 -7.31 -15.70
C LEU A 44 -3.44 -8.69 -15.32
N PHE A 45 -2.13 -8.92 -15.47
CA PHE A 45 -1.48 -10.18 -15.08
C PHE A 45 -1.70 -10.47 -13.59
N TRP A 46 -1.45 -9.49 -12.72
CA TRP A 46 -1.67 -9.65 -11.28
C TRP A 46 -3.15 -9.84 -10.93
N GLY A 47 -4.05 -9.11 -11.60
CA GLY A 47 -5.49 -9.30 -11.44
C GLY A 47 -5.94 -10.71 -11.83
N LEU A 48 -5.47 -11.22 -12.97
CA LEU A 48 -5.77 -12.57 -13.45
C LEU A 48 -5.13 -13.65 -12.57
N ALA A 49 -3.86 -13.47 -12.17
CA ALA A 49 -3.14 -14.42 -11.33
C ALA A 49 -3.80 -14.52 -9.94
N LEU A 50 -4.12 -13.39 -9.30
CA LEU A 50 -4.82 -13.36 -8.02
C LEU A 50 -6.24 -13.90 -8.15
N GLY A 51 -6.97 -13.54 -9.22
CA GLY A 51 -8.32 -14.04 -9.48
C GLY A 51 -8.34 -15.56 -9.67
N LEU A 52 -7.42 -16.09 -10.48
CA LEU A 52 -7.27 -17.53 -10.72
C LEU A 52 -6.89 -18.27 -9.44
N MET A 53 -5.90 -17.76 -8.70
CA MET A 53 -5.48 -18.36 -7.43
C MET A 53 -6.61 -18.35 -6.40
N GLY A 54 -7.31 -17.23 -6.27
CA GLY A 54 -8.46 -17.10 -5.37
C GLY A 54 -9.60 -18.06 -5.74
N ALA A 55 -9.90 -18.20 -7.04
CA ALA A 55 -10.91 -19.14 -7.52
C ALA A 55 -10.51 -20.60 -7.22
N ALA A 56 -9.27 -20.98 -7.53
CA ALA A 56 -8.76 -22.33 -7.27
C ALA A 56 -8.79 -22.67 -5.77
N VAL A 57 -8.35 -21.76 -4.90
CA VAL A 57 -8.41 -21.92 -3.45
C VAL A 57 -9.86 -22.00 -2.96
N SER A 58 -10.76 -21.17 -3.50
CA SER A 58 -12.18 -21.19 -3.12
C SER A 58 -12.84 -22.54 -3.46
N VAL A 59 -12.59 -23.08 -4.66
CA VAL A 59 -13.11 -24.39 -5.06
C VAL A 59 -12.54 -25.48 -4.17
N ALA A 60 -11.21 -25.49 -3.98
CA ALA A 60 -10.56 -26.49 -3.12
C ALA A 60 -11.06 -26.43 -1.67
N ALA A 61 -11.30 -25.22 -1.13
CA ALA A 61 -11.85 -25.04 0.21
C ALA A 61 -13.29 -25.58 0.32
N TRP A 62 -14.12 -25.34 -0.70
CA TRP A 62 -15.49 -25.86 -0.75
C TRP A 62 -15.51 -27.38 -0.84
N ASP A 63 -14.73 -27.97 -1.74
CA ASP A 63 -14.62 -29.42 -1.91
C ASP A 63 -14.08 -30.08 -0.64
N PHE A 64 -13.11 -29.45 0.03
CA PHE A 64 -12.61 -29.90 1.32
C PHE A 64 -13.70 -29.89 2.39
N ALA A 65 -14.48 -28.80 2.49
CA ALA A 65 -15.56 -28.70 3.47
C ALA A 65 -16.64 -29.78 3.22
N VAL A 66 -17.14 -29.90 1.99
CA VAL A 66 -18.16 -30.89 1.63
C VAL A 66 -17.63 -32.33 1.80
N GLY A 67 -16.39 -32.58 1.36
CA GLY A 67 -15.73 -33.87 1.52
C GLY A 67 -15.53 -34.26 2.99
N LEU A 68 -15.23 -33.28 3.85
CA LEU A 68 -15.10 -33.50 5.28
C LEU A 68 -16.46 -33.73 5.95
N ILE A 69 -17.51 -33.00 5.56
CA ILE A 69 -18.88 -33.23 6.04
C ILE A 69 -19.35 -34.63 5.68
N ALA A 70 -19.07 -35.11 4.47
CA ALA A 70 -19.45 -36.44 4.01
C ALA A 70 -18.75 -37.56 4.79
N ARG A 71 -17.51 -37.34 5.25
CA ARG A 71 -16.71 -38.35 5.98
C ARG A 71 -16.92 -38.28 7.50
N VAL A 72 -16.90 -37.07 8.05
CA VAL A 72 -16.96 -36.79 9.48
C VAL A 72 -17.81 -35.53 9.72
N PRO A 73 -19.15 -35.65 9.78
CA PRO A 73 -20.07 -34.51 9.75
C PRO A 73 -19.77 -33.44 10.81
N VAL A 74 -19.51 -33.83 12.05
CA VAL A 74 -19.28 -32.90 13.17
C VAL A 74 -18.04 -32.03 12.93
N LEU A 75 -16.93 -32.63 12.50
CA LEU A 75 -15.71 -31.88 12.15
C LEU A 75 -15.92 -31.03 10.89
N GLY A 76 -16.64 -31.57 9.90
CA GLY A 76 -16.96 -30.87 8.66
C GLY A 76 -17.71 -29.55 8.88
N TYR A 77 -18.76 -29.57 9.69
CA TYR A 77 -19.50 -28.34 10.03
C TYR A 77 -18.66 -27.36 10.83
N GLY A 78 -17.81 -27.84 11.75
CA GLY A 78 -16.90 -26.99 12.50
C GLY A 78 -15.93 -26.22 11.59
N VAL A 79 -15.27 -26.93 10.67
CA VAL A 79 -14.35 -26.33 9.70
C VAL A 79 -15.08 -25.40 8.72
N ALA A 80 -16.25 -25.78 8.23
CA ALA A 80 -17.06 -24.94 7.36
C ALA A 80 -17.47 -23.62 8.04
N ALA A 81 -17.88 -23.68 9.31
CA ALA A 81 -18.21 -22.50 10.11
C ALA A 81 -16.99 -21.58 10.30
N MET A 82 -15.80 -22.15 10.57
CA MET A 82 -14.55 -21.38 10.64
C MET A 82 -14.23 -20.70 9.29
N GLY A 83 -14.42 -21.42 8.17
CA GLY A 83 -14.22 -20.88 6.82
C GLY A 83 -15.15 -19.70 6.51
N VAL A 84 -16.45 -19.83 6.84
CA VAL A 84 -17.43 -18.74 6.70
C VAL A 84 -17.07 -17.56 7.59
N GLY A 85 -16.66 -17.81 8.85
CA GLY A 85 -16.21 -16.78 9.77
C GLY A 85 -15.00 -16.01 9.25
N LEU A 86 -14.00 -16.72 8.71
CA LEU A 86 -12.83 -16.11 8.08
C LEU A 86 -13.23 -15.24 6.88
N LEU A 87 -14.12 -15.74 6.02
CA LEU A 87 -14.61 -15.00 4.85
C LEU A 87 -15.33 -13.70 5.28
N LEU A 88 -16.17 -13.76 6.31
CA LEU A 88 -16.84 -12.58 6.87
C LEU A 88 -15.84 -11.54 7.37
N VAL A 89 -14.85 -11.96 8.17
CA VAL A 89 -13.82 -11.05 8.67
C VAL A 89 -13.00 -10.44 7.52
N ALA A 90 -12.63 -11.24 6.52
CA ALA A 90 -11.90 -10.75 5.35
C ALA A 90 -12.71 -9.71 4.57
N VAL A 91 -14.01 -9.94 4.37
CA VAL A 91 -14.92 -8.96 3.74
C VAL A 91 -15.04 -7.70 4.60
N MET A 92 -15.18 -7.81 5.92
CA MET A 92 -15.23 -6.66 6.82
C MET A 92 -13.96 -5.81 6.75
N ILE A 93 -12.78 -6.44 6.76
CA ILE A 93 -11.50 -5.74 6.59
C ILE A 93 -11.48 -5.06 5.22
N GLY A 94 -11.82 -5.80 4.15
CA GLY A 94 -11.88 -5.24 2.79
C GLY A 94 -12.76 -3.99 2.72
N LEU A 95 -14.00 -4.06 3.21
CA LEU A 95 -14.93 -2.93 3.25
C LEU A 95 -14.39 -1.75 4.08
N ARG A 96 -13.74 -2.02 5.21
CA ARG A 96 -13.11 -0.99 6.06
C ARG A 96 -12.00 -0.26 5.30
N GLU A 97 -11.15 -1.01 4.61
CA GLU A 97 -10.07 -0.44 3.79
C GLU A 97 -10.64 0.33 2.59
N LEU A 98 -11.68 -0.19 1.92
CA LEU A 98 -12.38 0.53 0.84
C LEU A 98 -12.97 1.86 1.32
N ALA A 99 -13.54 1.91 2.52
CA ALA A 99 -14.04 3.15 3.13
C ALA A 99 -12.89 4.14 3.44
N GLY A 100 -11.72 3.62 3.83
CA GLY A 100 -10.50 4.41 4.01
C GLY A 100 -9.98 4.99 2.69
N PHE A 101 -9.92 4.18 1.63
CA PHE A 101 -9.49 4.62 0.31
C PHE A 101 -10.47 5.60 -0.35
N ALA A 102 -11.78 5.44 -0.14
CA ALA A 102 -12.78 6.41 -0.60
C ALA A 102 -12.61 7.80 0.05
N ARG A 103 -12.07 7.85 1.28
CA ARG A 103 -11.72 9.11 1.94
C ARG A 103 -10.48 9.76 1.32
N LEU A 104 -9.51 8.97 0.88
CA LEU A 104 -8.29 9.44 0.19
C LEU A 104 -8.55 9.86 -1.27
N GLY A 105 -9.38 9.12 -2.01
CA GLY A 105 -9.70 9.46 -3.41
C GLY A 105 -10.36 10.84 -3.56
N ARG A 106 -11.06 11.31 -2.53
CA ARG A 106 -11.63 12.67 -2.49
C ARG A 106 -10.55 13.77 -2.41
N LEU A 107 -9.45 13.47 -1.72
CA LEU A 107 -8.29 14.36 -1.63
C LEU A 107 -7.49 14.40 -2.94
N ASP A 108 -7.38 13.26 -3.64
CA ASP A 108 -6.72 13.21 -4.94
C ASP A 108 -7.52 13.91 -6.05
N ALA A 109 -8.86 13.82 -6.03
CA ALA A 109 -9.71 14.61 -6.91
C ALA A 109 -9.54 16.12 -6.67
N LEU A 110 -9.46 16.54 -5.41
CA LEU A 110 -9.25 17.95 -5.04
C LEU A 110 -7.85 18.45 -5.42
N ARG A 111 -6.81 17.61 -5.27
CA ARG A 111 -5.44 17.89 -5.75
C ARG A 111 -5.36 17.97 -7.28
N GLY A 112 -6.11 17.13 -7.99
CA GLY A 112 -6.23 17.18 -9.44
C GLY A 112 -6.83 18.50 -9.92
N HIS A 113 -7.92 18.94 -9.30
CA HIS A 113 -8.57 20.22 -9.66
C HIS A 113 -7.69 21.43 -9.33
N ALA A 114 -6.98 21.43 -8.19
CA ALA A 114 -6.02 22.48 -7.84
C ALA A 114 -4.83 22.55 -8.81
N GLY A 115 -4.36 21.39 -9.30
CA GLY A 115 -3.28 21.31 -10.29
C GLY A 115 -3.68 21.88 -11.66
N VAL A 116 -4.93 21.67 -12.07
CA VAL A 116 -5.48 22.24 -13.32
C VAL A 116 -5.67 23.76 -13.19
N ALA A 117 -6.23 24.24 -12.08
CA ALA A 117 -6.42 25.67 -11.84
C ALA A 117 -5.09 26.47 -11.79
N LEU A 118 -4.04 25.88 -11.21
CA LEU A 118 -2.68 26.46 -11.21
C LEU A 118 -2.04 26.48 -12.60
N ALA A 119 -2.32 25.49 -13.45
CA ALA A 119 -1.78 25.41 -14.81
C ALA A 119 -2.50 26.37 -15.78
N GLU A 120 -3.79 26.63 -15.57
CA GLU A 120 -4.61 27.53 -16.39
C GLU A 120 -4.54 29.00 -15.95
N GLY A 121 -3.93 29.31 -14.81
CA GLY A 121 -3.77 30.68 -14.32
C GLY A 121 -5.09 31.34 -13.89
N ASP A 122 -6.10 30.53 -13.60
CA ASP A 122 -7.45 30.98 -13.24
C ASP A 122 -7.54 31.24 -11.72
N LEU A 123 -7.47 32.52 -11.36
CA LEU A 123 -7.54 33.00 -9.98
C LEU A 123 -8.93 32.83 -9.35
N GLU A 124 -9.98 32.67 -10.16
CA GLU A 124 -11.35 32.44 -9.70
C GLU A 124 -11.53 30.97 -9.29
N ALA A 125 -11.03 30.05 -10.13
CA ALA A 125 -10.98 28.62 -9.82
C ALA A 125 -10.10 28.31 -8.60
N ALA A 126 -8.98 29.02 -8.42
CA ALA A 126 -8.09 28.87 -7.26
C ALA A 126 -8.74 29.32 -5.94
N ARG A 127 -9.67 30.28 -5.96
CA ARG A 127 -10.40 30.74 -4.77
C ARG A 127 -11.52 29.80 -4.33
N ALA A 128 -12.05 28.98 -5.23
CA ALA A 128 -13.12 28.04 -4.92
C ALA A 128 -12.64 26.78 -4.17
N VAL A 129 -11.33 26.56 -4.06
CA VAL A 129 -10.73 25.36 -3.44
C VAL A 129 -10.35 25.57 -1.95
N VAL A 130 -10.41 26.81 -1.44
CA VAL A 130 -10.16 27.18 -0.03
C VAL A 130 -11.48 27.26 0.74
#